data_AF-A0A527YRB0-F1
#
_entry.id   AF-A0A527YRB0-F1
#
_cell.length_a   1.000
_cell.length_b   1.000
_cell.length_c   1.000
_cell.angle_alpha   90.00
_cell.angle_beta   90.00
_cell.angle_gamma   90.00
#
_symmetry.space_group_name_H-M   'P 1'
#
loop_
_entity.id
_entity.type
_entity.pdbx_description
1 polymer ?
#
loop_
_entity_poly.entity_id
_entity_poly.type
_entity_poly.pdbx_seq_one_letter_code
_entity_poly.pdbx_strand_id
1 'polypeptide(L)' 'LKAIRETRGYSMEELSLTCGLSVDEIADIENGRNADLSKLRRIASALRLPESALIDTAALTQSVENPRPVS' A
#
# COMPACT_ATOMS: atom_id res chain seq x y z
N LEU A 1 0.95 4.04 -3.74
CA LEU A 1 0.75 2.68 -4.28
C LEU A 1 0.12 2.67 -5.69
N LYS A 2 -1.04 3.31 -5.89
CA LYS A 2 -1.75 3.35 -7.18
C LYS A 2 -0.86 3.62 -8.42
N ALA A 3 -0.11 4.72 -8.39
CA ALA A 3 0.78 5.10 -9.51
C ALA A 3 1.84 4.03 -9.83
N ILE A 4 2.35 3.33 -8.81
CA ILE A 4 3.33 2.25 -8.98
C ILE A 4 2.67 1.06 -9.69
N ARG A 5 1.48 0.66 -9.24
CA ARG A 5 0.71 -0.44 -9.85
C ARG A 5 0.41 -0.14 -11.32
N GLU A 6 -0.07 1.05 -11.62
CA GLU A 6 -0.41 1.49 -12.99
C GLU A 6 0.83 1.57 -13.89
N THR A 7 1.96 2.08 -13.37
CA THR A 7 3.24 2.13 -14.12
C THR A 7 3.77 0.73 -14.46
N ARG A 8 3.43 -0.28 -13.65
CA ARG A 8 3.78 -1.68 -13.90
C ARG A 8 2.75 -2.41 -14.78
N GLY A 9 1.69 -1.74 -15.20
CA GLY A 9 0.65 -2.31 -16.05
C GLY A 9 -0.32 -3.24 -15.33
N TYR A 10 -0.38 -3.22 -14.00
CA TYR A 10 -1.29 -4.07 -13.23
C TYR A 10 -2.65 -3.41 -13.06
N SER A 11 -3.72 -4.15 -13.32
CA SER A 11 -5.06 -3.83 -12.82
C SER A 11 -5.16 -4.13 -11.32
N MET A 12 -6.22 -3.62 -10.67
CA MET A 12 -6.52 -3.96 -9.28
C MET A 12 -6.79 -5.46 -9.10
N GLU A 13 -7.49 -6.07 -10.06
CA GLU A 13 -7.82 -7.49 -10.05
C GLU A 13 -6.58 -8.36 -10.26
N GLU A 14 -5.68 -7.95 -11.17
CA GLU A 14 -4.42 -8.66 -11.41
C GLU A 14 -3.49 -8.58 -10.19
N LEU A 15 -3.40 -7.41 -9.55
CA LEU A 15 -2.63 -7.27 -8.32
C LEU A 15 -3.24 -8.12 -7.21
N SER A 16 -4.57 -8.10 -7.04
CA SER A 16 -5.32 -8.93 -6.09
C SER A 16 -4.97 -10.41 -6.23
N LEU A 17 -5.02 -10.93 -7.45
CA LEU A 17 -4.67 -12.32 -7.73
C LEU A 17 -3.19 -12.63 -7.43
N THR A 18 -2.29 -11.70 -7.73
CA THR A 18 -0.84 -11.89 -7.56
C THR A 18 -0.40 -11.83 -6.10
N CYS A 19 -0.94 -10.90 -5.31
CA CYS A 19 -0.58 -10.74 -3.90
C CYS A 19 -1.49 -11.54 -2.94
N GLY A 20 -2.63 -12.04 -3.43
CA GLY A 20 -3.65 -12.76 -2.68
C GLY A 20 -4.40 -11.91 -1.67
N LEU A 21 -4.58 -10.62 -1.95
CA LEU A 21 -5.42 -9.69 -1.19
C LEU A 21 -6.69 -9.41 -1.99
N SER A 22 -7.77 -8.97 -1.37
CA SER A 22 -8.96 -8.52 -2.11
C SER A 22 -8.72 -7.18 -2.82
N VAL A 23 -9.53 -6.89 -3.83
CA VAL A 23 -9.53 -5.58 -4.50
C VAL A 23 -9.84 -4.46 -3.49
N ASP A 24 -10.74 -4.69 -2.53
CA ASP A 24 -11.09 -3.73 -1.48
C ASP A 24 -9.90 -3.47 -0.55
N GLU A 25 -9.16 -4.51 -0.16
CA GLU A 25 -7.95 -4.35 0.65
C GLU A 25 -6.89 -3.54 -0.10
N ILE A 26 -6.70 -3.79 -1.40
CA ILE A 26 -5.80 -2.99 -2.22
C ILE A 26 -6.27 -1.54 -2.31
N ALA A 27 -7.57 -1.31 -2.51
CA ALA A 27 -8.15 0.03 -2.55
C ALA A 27 -7.92 0.77 -1.24
N ASP A 28 -8.13 0.12 -0.09
CA ASP A 28 -7.85 0.70 1.21
C ASP A 28 -6.40 1.14 1.33
N ILE A 29 -5.46 0.25 0.98
CA ILE A 29 -4.02 0.54 1.04
C ILE A 29 -3.63 1.67 0.07
N GLU A 30 -4.22 1.70 -1.12
CA GLU A 30 -4.02 2.80 -2.08
C GLU A 30 -4.52 4.14 -1.56
N ASN A 31 -5.56 4.14 -0.72
CA ASN A 31 -6.10 5.31 -0.03
C ASN A 31 -5.39 5.57 1.33
N GLY A 32 -4.34 4.82 1.67
CA GLY A 32 -3.59 4.99 2.91
C GLY A 32 -4.26 4.39 4.16
N ARG A 33 -5.29 3.56 3.98
CA ARG A 33 -6.02 2.87 5.06
C ARG A 33 -5.57 1.41 5.15
N ASN A 34 -5.65 0.83 6.34
CA ASN A 34 -5.46 -0.61 6.55
C ASN A 34 -4.14 -1.17 5.96
N ALA A 35 -3.11 -0.33 5.91
CA ALA A 35 -1.81 -0.59 5.30
C ALA A 35 -0.87 -1.34 6.25
N ASP A 36 -1.29 -2.54 6.64
CA ASP A 36 -0.51 -3.40 7.53
C ASP A 36 0.79 -3.86 6.87
N LEU A 37 1.85 -3.98 7.67
CA LEU A 37 3.16 -4.45 7.21
C LEU A 37 3.07 -5.75 6.40
N SER A 38 2.29 -6.73 6.87
CA SER A 38 2.11 -8.01 6.16
C SER A 38 1.49 -7.83 4.76
N LYS A 39 0.54 -6.91 4.60
CA LYS A 39 -0.10 -6.62 3.31
C LYS A 39 0.85 -5.87 2.39
N LEU A 40 1.56 -4.87 2.92
CA LEU A 40 2.59 -4.13 2.18
C LEU A 40 3.70 -5.06 1.67
N ARG A 41 4.15 -6.03 2.47
CA ARG A 41 5.12 -7.05 2.03
C ARG A 41 4.63 -7.89 0.86
N ARG A 42 3.38 -8.35 0.92
CA ARG A 42 2.76 -9.14 -0.16
C ARG A 42 2.65 -8.33 -1.45
N ILE A 43 2.26 -7.06 -1.35
CA ILE A 43 2.18 -6.15 -2.50
C ILE A 43 3.58 -5.84 -3.06
N ALA A 44 4.57 -5.60 -2.21
CA ALA A 44 5.95 -5.37 -2.63
C ALA A 44 6.49 -6.57 -3.42
N SER A 45 6.28 -7.78 -2.91
CA SER A 45 6.66 -9.02 -3.59
C SER A 45 5.97 -9.18 -4.94
N ALA A 46 4.65 -8.98 -5.00
CA ALA A 46 3.87 -9.05 -6.23
C ALA A 46 4.34 -8.03 -7.28
N LEU A 47 4.64 -6.80 -6.85
CA LEU A 47 5.17 -5.75 -7.71
C LEU A 47 6.67 -5.87 -7.96
N ARG A 48 7.37 -6.90 -7.45
CA ARG A 48 8.83 -7.04 -7.54
C ARG A 48 9.57 -5.77 -7.10
N LEU A 49 9.21 -5.27 -5.93
CA LEU A 49 9.80 -4.10 -5.28
C LEU A 49 10.44 -4.51 -3.95
N PRO A 50 11.49 -3.80 -3.51
CA PRO A 50 11.96 -3.93 -2.14
C PRO A 50 10.87 -3.48 -1.18
N GLU A 51 10.68 -4.20 -0.07
CA GLU A 51 9.63 -3.89 0.92
C GLU A 51 9.73 -2.46 1.45
N SER A 52 10.96 -1.96 1.63
CA SER A 52 11.24 -0.58 2.05
C SER A 52 10.58 0.46 1.14
N ALA A 53 10.47 0.22 -0.17
CA ALA A 53 9.83 1.17 -1.09
C ALA A 53 8.35 1.42 -0.77
N LEU A 54 7.65 0.43 -0.19
CA LEU A 54 6.24 0.58 0.23
C LEU A 54 6.10 0.92 1.72
N ILE A 55 7.03 0.50 2.56
CA ILE A 55 7.01 0.80 4.00
C ILE A 55 7.37 2.27 4.25
N ASP A 56 8.41 2.78 3.57
CA ASP A 56 8.83 4.17 3.70
C ASP A 56 7.79 5.13 3.12
N THR A 57 7.08 4.73 2.05
CA THR A 57 6.01 5.56 1.47
C THR A 57 4.78 5.60 2.38
N ALA A 58 4.43 4.51 3.07
CA ALA A 58 3.30 4.49 4.00
C ALA A 58 3.57 5.39 5.22
N ALA A 59 4.79 5.36 5.77
CA ALA A 59 5.18 6.18 6.93
C ALA A 59 5.07 7.70 6.66
N LEU A 60 5.32 8.13 5.42
CA LEU A 60 5.19 9.54 5.02
C LEU A 60 3.74 10.02 5.00
N THR A 61 2.77 9.16 4.69
CA THR A 61 1.34 9.51 4.64
C THR A 61 0.64 9.42 5.99
N GLN A 62 1.17 8.66 6.96
CA GLN A 62 0.56 8.55 8.30
C GLN A 62 0.93 9.70 9.25
N SER A 63 1.90 10.54 8.87
CA SER A 63 2.33 11.69 9.69
C SER A 63 1.35 12.87 9.66
N VAL A 64 0.28 12.82 8.86
CA VAL A 64 -0.71 13.92 8.74
C VAL A 64 -1.92 13.78 9.69
N GLU A 65 -2.04 12.68 10.44
CA GLU A 65 -3.15 12.45 11.39
C GLU A 65 -2.64 12.24 12.84
N ASN A 66 -1.94 13.24 13.38
CA ASN A 66 -1.75 13.32 14.83
C ASN A 66 -2.12 14.74 15.30
N PRO A 67 -3.39 15.02 15.67
CA PRO A 67 -3.73 16.27 16.31
C PRO A 67 -3.05 16.27 17.69
N ARG A 68 -2.02 17.11 17.82
CA ARG A 68 -1.32 17.37 19.09
C ARG A 68 -2.35 17.58 20.20
N PRO A 69 -2.21 16.97 21.40
CA PRO A 69 -3.02 17.37 22.53
C PRO A 69 -2.64 18.81 22.87
N VAL A 70 -3.63 19.71 22.86
CA VAL A 70 -3.48 21.07 23.36
C VAL A 70 -3.16 21.00 24.86
N SER A 71 -2.14 21.76 25.27
CA SER A 71 -1.60 21.85 26.63
C SER A 71 -2.60 22.39 27.64
#